data_AF-A0A916XFM0-F1
#
_entry.id   AF-A0A916XFM0-F1
#
_cell.length_a   1.000
_cell.length_b   1.000
_cell.length_c   1.000
_cell.angle_alpha   90.00
_cell.angle_beta   90.00
_cell.angle_gamma   90.00
#
_symmetry.space_group_name_H-M   'P 1'
#
loop_
_entity.id
_entity.type
_entity.pdbx_description
1 polymer ?
#
loop_
_entity_poly.entity_id
_entity_poly.type
_entity_poly.pdbx_seq_one_letter_code
_entity_poly.pdbx_strand_id
1 'polypeptide(L)'
;MSRVSAFKLFVCCENCLKESVRRIDVPDHPDAPADIDELMESSLLQRQRFVCQQCESAIGTITGAGVVYDDEEEEADQEELEPIYF
;
A
#
# COMPACT_ATOMS: atom_id res chain seq x y z
N MET A 1 -10.11 2.71 14.41
CA MET A 1 -8.76 2.12 14.29
C MET A 1 -8.49 2.04 12.80
N SER A 2 -7.58 2.87 12.28
CA SER A 2 -7.29 2.89 10.84
C SER A 2 -6.83 1.51 10.39
N ARG A 3 -7.51 0.93 9.40
CA ARG A 3 -7.19 -0.39 8.87
C ARG A 3 -6.12 -0.25 7.80
N VAL A 4 -5.19 -1.22 7.73
CA VAL A 4 -4.25 -1.28 6.62
C VAL A 4 -4.99 -1.65 5.35
N SER A 5 -4.88 -0.79 4.34
CA SER A 5 -5.52 -1.00 3.04
C SER A 5 -4.54 -1.43 1.96
N ALA A 6 -3.27 -1.04 2.10
CA ALA A 6 -2.21 -1.49 1.21
C ALA A 6 -0.83 -1.41 1.86
N PHE A 7 0.12 -2.13 1.27
CA PHE A 7 1.53 -2.00 1.55
C PHE A 7 2.26 -1.41 0.36
N LYS A 8 3.28 -0.59 0.62
CA LYS A 8 4.22 -0.06 -0.36
C LYS A 8 5.55 -0.78 -0.18
N LEU A 9 6.03 -1.44 -1.23
CA LEU A 9 7.38 -2.00 -1.29
C LEU A 9 8.28 -1.09 -2.12
N PHE A 10 9.46 -0.81 -1.58
CA PHE A 10 10.53 -0.13 -2.27
C PHE A 10 11.48 -1.21 -2.81
N VAL A 11 11.64 -1.24 -4.13
CA VAL A 11 12.46 -2.26 -4.81
C VAL A 11 13.49 -1.57 -5.69
N CYS A 12 14.76 -1.91 -5.48
CA CYS A 12 15.88 -1.46 -6.29
C CYS A 12 16.29 -2.56 -7.28
N CYS A 13 16.38 -2.23 -8.56
CA CYS A 13 16.88 -3.14 -9.58
C CYS A 13 18.38 -3.40 -9.37
N GLU A 14 18.83 -4.65 -9.31
CA GLU A 14 20.26 -4.94 -9.15
C GLU A 14 21.07 -4.69 -10.43
N ASN A 15 20.40 -4.63 -11.59
CA ASN A 15 21.07 -4.42 -12.88
C ASN A 15 21.34 -2.93 -13.16
N CYS A 16 20.31 -2.08 -13.04
CA CYS A 16 20.42 -0.65 -13.38
C CYS A 16 20.34 0.29 -12.16
N LEU A 17 20.26 -0.27 -10.94
CA LEU A 17 20.18 0.46 -9.67
C LEU A 17 19.00 1.42 -9.56
N LYS A 18 17.99 1.27 -10.44
CA LYS A 18 16.82 2.14 -10.44
C LYS A 18 15.79 1.65 -9.42
N GLU A 19 15.43 2.54 -8.51
CA GLU A 19 14.36 2.35 -7.53
C GLU A 19 12.96 2.44 -8.17
N SER A 20 12.08 1.57 -7.69
CA SER A 20 10.67 1.51 -8.04
C SER A 20 9.83 1.24 -6.80
N VAL A 21 8.58 1.68 -6.83
CA VAL A 21 7.60 1.44 -5.76
C VAL A 21 6.53 0.50 -6.28
N ARG A 22 6.18 -0.50 -5.47
CA ARG A 22 5.09 -1.44 -5.75
C ARG A 22 4.04 -1.34 -4.65
N ARG A 23 2.78 -1.30 -5.06
CA ARG A 23 1.64 -1.35 -4.14
C ARG A 23 1.11 -2.78 -4.10
N ILE A 24 0.87 -3.28 -2.89
CA ILE A 24 0.20 -4.56 -2.63
C ILE A 24 -1.07 -4.21 -1.88
N ASP A 25 -2.23 -4.41 -2.51
CA ASP A 25 -3.49 -4.21 -1.83
C ASP A 25 -3.74 -5.35 -0.84
N VAL A 26 -4.20 -4.99 0.35
CA VAL A 26 -4.50 -5.95 1.41
C VAL A 26 -5.92 -6.47 1.17
N PRO A 27 -6.12 -7.79 1.06
CA PRO A 27 -7.45 -8.34 0.87
C PRO A 27 -8.32 -8.10 2.10
N ASP A 28 -9.62 -7.92 1.88
CA ASP A 28 -10.60 -7.81 2.96
C ASP A 28 -10.90 -9.21 3.57
N HIS A 29 -9.93 -9.72 4.34
CA HIS A 29 -10.00 -11.02 5.02
C HIS A 29 -9.53 -10.86 6.48
N PRO A 30 -10.11 -11.57 7.46
CA PRO A 30 -9.70 -11.47 8.86
C PRO A 30 -8.23 -11.87 9.11
N ASP A 31 -7.69 -12.80 8.31
CA ASP A 31 -6.29 -13.22 8.36
C ASP A 31 -5.37 -12.37 7.46
N ALA A 32 -5.80 -11.18 7.04
CA ALA A 32 -4.98 -10.29 6.23
C ALA A 32 -3.95 -9.57 7.10
N PRO A 33 -2.71 -9.37 6.60
CA PRO A 33 -1.64 -8.78 7.40
C PRO A 33 -1.98 -7.34 7.79
N ALA A 34 -1.87 -7.06 9.09
CA ALA A 34 -2.14 -5.76 9.70
C ALA A 34 -0.89 -4.90 9.85
N ASP A 35 0.31 -5.47 9.68
CA ASP A 35 1.58 -4.76 9.74
C ASP A 35 2.66 -5.36 8.83
N ILE A 36 3.85 -4.77 8.88
CA ILE A 36 4.99 -5.16 8.04
C ILE A 36 5.56 -6.52 8.46
N ASP A 37 5.56 -6.85 9.75
CA ASP A 37 6.08 -8.11 10.24
C ASP A 37 5.18 -9.26 9.78
N GLU A 38 3.86 -9.10 9.88
CA GLU A 38 2.89 -10.04 9.32
C GLU A 38 2.99 -10.13 7.79
N LEU A 39 3.23 -9.01 7.09
CA LEU A 39 3.46 -9.02 5.64
C LEU A 39 4.68 -9.89 5.26
N MET A 40 5.77 -9.79 6.04
CA MET A 40 7.01 -10.54 5.83
C MET A 40 6.81 -12.05 5.99
N GLU A 41 5.97 -12.45 6.95
CA GLU A 41 5.61 -13.85 7.20
C GLU A 41 4.53 -14.35 6.22
N SER A 42 3.78 -13.44 5.61
CA SER A 42 2.72 -13.78 4.67
C SER A 42 3.24 -14.30 3.32
N SER A 43 2.38 -15.03 2.61
CA SER A 43 2.64 -15.43 1.22
C SER A 43 2.49 -14.29 0.19
N LEU A 44 2.09 -13.07 0.61
CA LEU A 44 1.85 -11.96 -0.30
C LEU A 44 3.12 -11.47 -0.99
N LEU A 45 4.25 -11.41 -0.26
CA LEU A 45 5.55 -11.03 -0.82
C LEU A 45 6.05 -12.06 -1.84
N GLN A 46 5.92 -13.35 -1.52
CA GLN A 46 6.40 -14.45 -2.38
C GLN A 46 5.67 -14.50 -3.72
N ARG A 47 4.45 -13.98 -3.79
CA ARG A 47 3.65 -13.91 -5.02
C ARG A 47 3.97 -12.69 -5.88
N GLN A 48 4.74 -11.73 -5.37
CA GLN A 48 5.07 -10.53 -6.14
C GLN A 48 6.07 -10.82 -7.24
N ARG A 49 5.75 -10.38 -8.44
CA ARG A 49 6.67 -10.42 -9.57
C ARG A 49 7.33 -9.07 -9.73
N PHE A 50 8.64 -9.06 -9.83
CA PHE A 50 9.41 -7.87 -10.17
C PHE A 50 9.86 -7.95 -11.63
N VAL A 51 9.63 -6.86 -12.37
CA VAL A 51 10.25 -6.61 -13.67
C VAL A 51 10.59 -5.12 -13.71
N CYS A 52 11.87 -4.83 -13.94
CA CYS A 52 12.35 -3.47 -14.08
C CYS A 52 11.86 -2.85 -15.39
N GLN A 53 11.14 -1.73 -15.32
CA GLN A 53 10.63 -1.05 -16.52
C GLN A 53 11.71 -0.38 -17.38
N GLN A 54 12.95 -0.29 -16.90
CA GLN A 54 14.05 0.39 -17.58
C GLN A 54 14.99 -0.56 -18.33
N CYS A 55 15.23 -1.75 -17.76
CA CYS A 55 16.19 -2.71 -18.32
C CYS A 55 15.62 -4.13 -18.44
N GLU A 56 14.33 -4.31 -18.15
CA GLU A 56 13.57 -5.56 -18.28
C GLU A 56 14.11 -6.73 -17.42
N SER A 57 15.06 -6.46 -16.52
CA SER A 57 15.56 -7.44 -15.54
C SER A 57 14.47 -7.85 -14.55
N ALA A 58 14.42 -9.14 -14.23
CA ALA A 58 13.56 -9.71 -13.20
C ALA A 58 14.21 -9.76 -11.81
N ILE A 59 15.44 -9.26 -11.69
CA ILE A 59 16.20 -9.27 -10.42
C ILE A 59 16.12 -7.90 -9.77
N GLY A 60 15.57 -7.87 -8.56
CA GLY A 60 15.46 -6.67 -7.75
C GLY A 60 15.46 -7.01 -6.27
N THR A 61 15.98 -6.08 -5.47
CA THR A 61 16.14 -6.22 -4.03
C THR A 61 15.17 -5.28 -3.33
N ILE A 62 14.41 -5.80 -2.36
CA ILE A 62 13.54 -4.98 -1.52
C ILE A 62 14.43 -4.16 -0.59
N THR A 63 14.33 -2.84 -0.68
CA THR A 63 15.12 -1.89 0.13
C THR A 63 14.32 -1.29 1.28
N GLY A 64 13.00 -1.47 1.28
CA GLY A 64 12.12 -1.03 2.36
C GLY A 64 10.67 -1.39 2.12
N ALA A 65 9.85 -1.22 3.16
CA ALA A 65 8.40 -1.39 3.09
C ALA A 65 7.71 -0.31 3.94
N GLY A 66 6.47 0.04 3.57
CA GLY A 66 5.65 1.00 4.28
C GLY A 66 4.17 0.62 4.23
N VAL A 67 3.41 1.12 5.20
CA VAL A 67 1.98 0.82 5.38
C VAL A 67 1.16 1.99 4.82
N VAL A 68 0.03 1.68 4.19
CA VAL A 68 -1.01 2.63 3.79
C VAL A 68 -2.26 2.29 4.59
N TYR A 69 -2.73 3.27 5.35
CA TYR A 69 -3.97 3.17 6.10
C TYR A 69 -5.11 3.80 5.28
N ASP A 70 -6.31 3.23 5.40
CA ASP A 70 -7.51 3.99 5.04
C ASP A 70 -7.82 4.92 6.21
N ASP A 71 -7.61 6.21 6.01
CA ASP A 71 -8.19 7.25 6.86
C ASP A 71 -9.62 7.45 6.35
N GLU A 72 -10.60 6.90 7.08
CA GLU A 72 -12.00 7.29 6.91
C GLU A 72 -12.06 8.80 7.20
N GLU A 73 -12.21 9.62 6.16
CA GLU A 73 -12.57 11.03 6.32
C GLU A 73 -13.83 11.07 7.20
N GLU A 74 -13.72 11.64 8.40
CA GLU A 74 -14.87 12.04 9.21
C GLU A 74 -15.81 12.83 8.29
N GLU A 75 -17.02 12.28 8.06
CA GLU A 75 -18.10 12.97 7.36
C GLU A 75 -18.26 14.35 8.01
N ALA A 76 -17.92 15.41 7.29
CA ALA A 76 -18.16 16.77 7.75
C ALA A 76 -19.66 16.93 8.00
N ASP A 77 -20.03 17.16 9.26
CA ASP A 77 -21.39 17.50 9.69
C ASP A 77 -21.98 18.56 8.74
N GLN A 78 -22.94 18.15 7.90
CA GLN A 78 -23.82 19.07 7.20
C GLN A 78 -24.76 19.67 8.24
N GLU A 79 -24.33 20.72 8.92
CA GLU A 79 -25.22 21.56 9.71
C GLU A 79 -26.20 22.23 8.71
N GLU A 80 -27.44 21.74 8.71
CA GLU A 80 -28.53 22.25 7.88
C GLU A 80 -28.69 23.77 8.08
N LEU A 81 -28.26 24.56 7.09
CA LEU A 81 -28.63 25.97 7.02
C LEU A 81 -30.09 26.06 6.60
N GLU A 82 -31.01 26.21 7.56
CA GLU A 82 -32.40 26.56 7.24
C GLU A 82 -32.43 27.88 6.43
N PRO A 83 -33.23 27.96 5.35
CA PRO A 83 -33.32 29.18 4.57
C PRO A 83 -34.06 30.25 5.38
N ILE A 84 -33.35 31.34 5.69
CA ILE A 84 -34.01 32.55 6.17
C ILE A 84 -34.74 33.18 4.96
N TYR A 85 -36.06 33.01 4.92
CA TYR A 85 -36.92 33.79 4.03
C TYR A 85 -37.07 35.21 4.57
N PHE A 86 -36.52 36.18 3.84
CA PHE A 86 -36.91 37.60 3.93
C PHE A 86 -37.42 38.08 2.58
#